data_AF-A0AAW7PU43-F1
#
_entry.id   AF-A0AAW7PU43-F1
#
_cell.length_a   1.000
_cell.length_b   1.000
_cell.length_c   1.000
_cell.angle_alpha   90.00
_cell.angle_beta   90.00
_cell.angle_gamma   90.00
#
_symmetry.space_group_name_H-M   'P 1'
#
loop_
_entity.id
_entity.type
_entity.pdbx_description
1 polymer ?
#
loop_
_entity_poly.entity_id
_entity_poly.type
_entity_poly.pdbx_seq_one_letter_code
_entity_poly.pdbx_strand_id
1 'polypeptide(L)'
;MFSFLNGSTLEQKDFILEDRKAYIKDFLYSNNVLLIYSPPKQGKTWLGYGITTTLAKREDIRAIIYVDMDNSLSSLNERAIDNKLINIPKVRYVSRAKTDCSPLEYLKKIDDEAKRDNYKDVVFVLETTKDFVDTDSKSQSEEFMKIVMRMRDAGATVIIMHHATKTGKTISGVQVFINSPDNVYEMTQKAKETDKLHFMLNVTHSRTLVKDIGLTVSTQTLELEKLDEVYATMSEYEESFVRNAKEVLAKNTDGLNKKELLETLGFEKDDKTANDTINKFGGKFWECKQEKKGKPYNITLIA
;
A
#
# COMPACT_ATOMS: atom_id res chain seq x y z
N MET A 1 -16.20 -47.12 8.67
CA MET A 1 -15.87 -45.94 7.85
C MET A 1 -16.48 -44.73 8.53
N PHE A 2 -15.71 -43.64 8.71
CA PHE A 2 -16.15 -42.48 9.49
C PHE A 2 -17.06 -41.58 8.65
N SER A 3 -18.37 -41.59 8.92
CA SER A 3 -19.36 -40.81 8.16
C SER A 3 -19.15 -39.30 8.21
N PHE A 4 -18.51 -38.79 9.27
CA PHE A 4 -18.16 -37.37 9.41
C PHE A 4 -17.10 -36.90 8.40
N LEU A 5 -16.41 -37.84 7.74
CA LEU A 5 -15.42 -37.55 6.70
C LEU A 5 -16.03 -37.40 5.30
N ASN A 6 -17.31 -37.75 5.13
CA ASN A 6 -17.98 -37.67 3.83
C ASN A 6 -18.10 -36.22 3.38
N GLY A 7 -17.50 -35.89 2.24
CA GLY A 7 -17.48 -34.53 1.67
C GLY A 7 -16.51 -33.55 2.35
N SER A 8 -15.74 -33.98 3.34
CA SER A 8 -14.71 -33.18 4.03
C SER A 8 -13.29 -33.68 3.78
N THR A 9 -13.14 -34.68 2.92
CA THR A 9 -11.85 -35.22 2.47
C THR A 9 -11.52 -34.71 1.07
N LEU A 10 -10.23 -34.51 0.80
CA LEU A 10 -9.75 -34.02 -0.49
C LEU A 10 -9.96 -35.07 -1.59
N GLU A 11 -10.48 -34.63 -2.72
CA GLU A 11 -10.62 -35.38 -3.94
C GLU A 11 -9.67 -34.85 -5.01
N GLN A 12 -9.35 -35.67 -6.02
CA GLN A 12 -8.45 -35.24 -7.11
C GLN A 12 -8.96 -33.99 -7.85
N LYS A 13 -10.28 -33.80 -7.92
CA LYS A 13 -10.92 -32.60 -8.47
C LYS A 13 -10.60 -31.32 -7.69
N ASP A 14 -10.32 -31.42 -6.38
CA ASP A 14 -9.99 -30.26 -5.54
C ASP A 14 -8.58 -29.73 -5.83
N PHE A 15 -7.74 -30.52 -6.51
CA PHE A 15 -6.44 -30.11 -7.02
C PHE A 15 -6.49 -29.58 -8.45
N ILE A 16 -7.65 -29.67 -9.12
CA ILE A 16 -7.92 -28.96 -10.39
C ILE A 16 -8.31 -27.54 -10.02
N LEU A 17 -7.35 -26.80 -9.46
CA LEU A 17 -7.51 -25.40 -9.16
C LEU A 17 -7.57 -24.65 -10.48
N GLU A 18 -8.62 -23.84 -10.72
CA GLU A 18 -8.51 -22.74 -11.70
C GLU A 18 -7.23 -21.99 -11.34
N ASP A 19 -6.35 -21.75 -12.34
CA ASP A 19 -5.07 -21.07 -12.11
C ASP A 19 -5.31 -19.85 -11.21
N ARG A 20 -4.65 -19.84 -10.05
CA ARG A 20 -4.84 -18.79 -9.04
C ARG A 20 -4.68 -17.44 -9.74
N LYS A 21 -5.79 -16.69 -9.84
CA LYS A 21 -5.84 -15.50 -10.70
C LYS A 21 -4.87 -14.46 -10.14
N ALA A 22 -3.91 -14.06 -10.96
CA ALA A 22 -3.02 -12.96 -10.64
C ALA A 22 -3.79 -11.64 -10.77
N TYR A 23 -4.33 -11.15 -9.65
CA TYR A 23 -5.00 -9.85 -9.59
C TYR A 23 -4.01 -8.71 -9.89
N ILE A 24 -2.84 -8.77 -9.26
CA ILE A 24 -1.67 -7.96 -9.59
C ILE A 24 -0.48 -8.92 -9.62
N LYS A 25 0.09 -9.14 -10.80
CA LYS A 25 1.16 -10.13 -11.03
C LYS A 25 2.31 -9.95 -10.01
N ASP A 26 2.76 -11.08 -9.46
CA ASP A 26 3.83 -11.18 -8.46
C ASP A 26 3.55 -10.50 -7.11
N PHE A 27 2.39 -9.88 -6.91
CA PHE A 27 2.03 -9.13 -5.69
C PHE A 27 0.77 -9.68 -4.99
N LEU A 28 -0.35 -9.74 -5.71
CA LEU A 28 -1.66 -10.08 -5.18
C LEU A 28 -2.35 -11.13 -6.06
N TYR A 29 -2.78 -12.21 -5.44
CA TYR A 29 -3.45 -13.33 -6.08
C TYR A 29 -4.85 -13.55 -5.48
N SER A 30 -5.75 -14.16 -6.26
CA SER A 30 -7.09 -14.53 -5.78
C SER A 30 -7.01 -15.53 -4.61
N ASN A 31 -8.03 -15.52 -3.75
CA ASN A 31 -8.16 -16.41 -2.60
C ASN A 31 -6.89 -16.41 -1.71
N ASN A 32 -6.51 -15.23 -1.23
CA ASN A 32 -5.27 -14.98 -0.48
C ASN A 32 -5.53 -13.97 0.65
N VAL A 33 -4.86 -14.15 1.78
CA VAL A 33 -4.75 -13.13 2.83
C VAL A 33 -3.40 -12.43 2.74
N LEU A 34 -3.43 -11.18 2.29
CA LEU A 34 -2.29 -10.28 2.21
C LEU A 34 -2.31 -9.31 3.39
N LEU A 35 -1.23 -9.22 4.15
CA LEU A 35 -1.05 -8.17 5.17
C LEU A 35 0.04 -7.19 4.73
N ILE A 36 -0.27 -5.90 4.80
CA ILE A 36 0.66 -4.81 4.51
C ILE A 36 0.81 -3.98 5.79
N TYR A 37 2.02 -3.91 6.33
CA TYR A 37 2.31 -3.11 7.52
C TYR A 37 3.28 -1.96 7.23
N SER A 38 3.11 -0.87 7.96
CA SER A 38 4.03 0.26 7.94
C SER A 38 3.88 1.13 9.18
N PRO A 39 4.85 2.00 9.49
CA PRO A 39 4.64 3.09 10.44
C PRO A 39 3.39 3.93 10.12
N PRO A 40 2.80 4.64 11.11
CA PRO A 40 1.75 5.62 10.87
C PRO A 40 2.17 6.68 9.84
N LYS A 41 1.19 7.27 9.14
CA LYS A 41 1.39 8.39 8.20
C LYS A 41 2.27 8.11 6.97
N GLN A 42 2.48 6.84 6.64
CA GLN A 42 3.20 6.41 5.43
C GLN A 42 2.31 6.32 4.19
N GLY A 43 1.01 6.64 4.27
CA GLY A 43 0.12 6.61 3.10
C GLY A 43 -0.57 5.27 2.79
N LYS A 44 -0.68 4.36 3.77
CA LYS A 44 -1.38 3.05 3.62
C LYS A 44 -2.78 3.19 3.00
N THR A 45 -3.54 4.17 3.48
CA THR A 45 -4.88 4.50 2.97
C THR A 45 -4.88 4.77 1.46
N TRP A 46 -3.90 5.57 0.99
CA TRP A 46 -3.76 5.85 -0.44
C TRP A 46 -3.38 4.61 -1.25
N LEU A 47 -2.51 3.76 -0.72
CA LEU A 47 -2.21 2.48 -1.34
C LEU A 47 -3.47 1.58 -1.41
N GLY A 48 -4.24 1.50 -0.32
CA GLY A 48 -5.49 0.75 -0.28
C GLY A 48 -6.48 1.22 -1.33
N TYR A 49 -6.62 2.53 -1.49
CA TYR A 49 -7.42 3.13 -2.56
C TYR A 49 -6.91 2.77 -3.94
N GLY A 50 -5.59 2.90 -4.19
CA GLY A 50 -4.99 2.56 -5.48
C GLY A 50 -5.15 1.10 -5.87
N ILE A 51 -4.98 0.19 -4.90
CA ILE A 51 -5.26 -1.23 -5.12
C ILE A 51 -6.76 -1.41 -5.45
N THR A 52 -7.65 -0.79 -4.68
CA THR A 52 -9.11 -0.94 -4.86
C THR A 52 -9.58 -0.50 -6.23
N THR A 53 -9.19 0.69 -6.70
CA THR A 53 -9.57 1.20 -8.03
C THR A 53 -9.00 0.34 -9.15
N THR A 54 -7.78 -0.18 -8.99
CA THR A 54 -7.15 -1.10 -9.96
C THR A 54 -7.90 -2.42 -10.06
N LEU A 55 -8.27 -2.99 -8.92
CA LEU A 55 -9.03 -4.23 -8.88
C LEU A 55 -10.46 -4.04 -9.40
N ALA A 56 -11.06 -2.87 -9.18
CA ALA A 56 -12.42 -2.59 -9.65
C ALA A 56 -12.53 -2.56 -11.19
N LYS A 57 -11.42 -2.33 -11.90
CA LYS A 57 -11.35 -2.38 -13.37
C LYS A 57 -11.37 -3.81 -13.93
N ARG A 58 -11.25 -4.84 -13.08
CA ARG A 58 -11.19 -6.24 -13.52
C ARG A 58 -12.58 -6.86 -13.63
N GLU A 59 -12.81 -7.67 -14.66
CA GLU A 59 -14.09 -8.35 -14.87
C GLU A 59 -14.26 -9.62 -14.02
N ASP A 60 -13.17 -10.26 -13.67
CA ASP A 60 -13.15 -11.47 -12.85
C ASP A 60 -13.31 -11.20 -11.35
N ILE A 61 -13.49 -9.93 -10.94
CA ILE A 61 -13.83 -9.52 -9.58
C ILE A 61 -15.31 -9.13 -9.54
N ARG A 62 -16.05 -9.79 -8.64
CA ARG A 62 -17.48 -9.59 -8.42
C ARG A 62 -17.76 -8.31 -7.62
N ALA A 63 -17.02 -8.10 -6.53
CA ALA A 63 -17.19 -6.96 -5.64
C ALA A 63 -15.93 -6.68 -4.82
N ILE A 64 -15.77 -5.43 -4.40
CA ILE A 64 -14.73 -5.00 -3.45
C ILE A 64 -15.42 -4.33 -2.27
N ILE A 65 -15.21 -4.88 -1.07
CA ILE A 65 -15.74 -4.36 0.18
C ILE A 65 -14.60 -3.70 0.94
N TYR A 66 -14.60 -2.37 0.96
CA TYR A 66 -13.61 -1.57 1.68
C TYR A 66 -14.14 -1.26 3.08
N VAL A 67 -13.53 -1.85 4.11
CA VAL A 67 -13.96 -1.73 5.50
C VAL A 67 -13.01 -0.79 6.23
N ASP A 68 -13.41 0.48 6.31
CA ASP A 68 -12.65 1.57 6.92
C ASP A 68 -13.21 1.94 8.29
N MET A 69 -12.41 1.64 9.30
CA MET A 69 -12.70 1.86 10.71
C MET A 69 -11.84 2.97 11.33
N ASP A 70 -10.87 3.54 10.59
CA ASP A 70 -9.90 4.54 11.08
C ASP A 70 -10.29 5.97 10.66
N ASN A 71 -10.81 6.18 9.45
CA ASN A 71 -10.96 7.54 8.90
C ASN A 71 -12.32 8.20 9.22
N SER A 72 -12.25 9.47 9.63
CA SER A 72 -13.41 10.34 9.80
C SER A 72 -13.99 10.81 8.45
N LEU A 73 -15.26 11.23 8.45
CA LEU A 73 -15.89 11.84 7.26
C LEU A 73 -15.12 13.06 6.74
N SER A 74 -14.51 13.86 7.62
CA SER A 74 -13.67 15.00 7.21
C SER A 74 -12.44 14.53 6.43
N SER A 75 -11.75 13.50 6.91
CA SER A 75 -10.57 12.92 6.24
C SER A 75 -10.94 12.27 4.90
N LEU A 76 -12.14 11.71 4.79
CA LEU A 76 -12.65 11.16 3.52
C LEU A 76 -13.01 12.26 2.52
N ASN A 77 -13.60 13.35 2.99
CA ASN A 77 -13.91 14.51 2.16
C ASN A 77 -12.64 15.18 1.62
N GLU A 78 -11.62 15.39 2.46
CA GLU A 78 -10.32 15.95 2.03
C GLU A 78 -9.63 15.11 0.94
N ARG A 79 -9.84 13.80 0.95
CA ARG A 79 -9.29 12.88 -0.07
C ARG A 79 -10.19 12.75 -1.30
N ALA A 80 -11.38 13.34 -1.25
CA ALA A 80 -12.43 13.26 -2.27
C ALA A 80 -12.78 11.80 -2.60
N ILE A 81 -13.24 11.06 -1.58
CA ILE A 81 -13.63 9.65 -1.72
C ILE A 81 -15.03 9.51 -2.32
N ASP A 82 -15.85 10.55 -2.15
CA ASP A 82 -17.17 10.70 -2.73
C ASP A 82 -17.15 10.64 -4.26
N ASN A 83 -16.16 11.26 -4.91
CA ASN A 83 -16.03 11.24 -6.37
C ASN A 83 -15.07 10.14 -6.87
N LYS A 84 -13.99 9.82 -6.15
CA LYS A 84 -12.96 8.90 -6.65
C LYS A 84 -13.21 7.42 -6.40
N LEU A 85 -14.01 7.04 -5.39
CA LEU A 85 -14.09 5.65 -4.95
C LEU A 85 -15.52 5.11 -4.81
N ILE A 86 -16.41 5.81 -4.11
CA ILE A 86 -17.74 5.24 -3.77
C ILE A 86 -18.69 5.15 -4.97
N ASN A 87 -18.43 5.91 -6.04
CA ASN A 87 -19.21 5.87 -7.27
C ASN A 87 -18.82 4.69 -8.18
N ILE A 88 -17.76 3.95 -7.86
CA ILE A 88 -17.33 2.80 -8.66
C ILE A 88 -18.30 1.63 -8.40
N PRO A 89 -19.01 1.10 -9.41
CA PRO A 89 -20.12 0.17 -9.20
C PRO A 89 -19.79 -1.11 -8.42
N LYS A 90 -18.56 -1.62 -8.55
CA LYS A 90 -18.07 -2.83 -7.84
C LYS A 90 -17.61 -2.55 -6.41
N VAL A 91 -17.43 -1.29 -6.03
CA VAL A 91 -16.91 -0.91 -4.71
C VAL A 91 -18.06 -0.65 -3.74
N ARG A 92 -17.94 -1.19 -2.53
CA ARG A 92 -18.80 -0.88 -1.39
C ARG A 92 -17.91 -0.40 -0.26
N TYR A 93 -18.04 0.87 0.08
CA TYR A 93 -17.26 1.50 1.14
C TYR A 93 -18.04 1.48 2.44
N VAL A 94 -17.57 0.70 3.40
CA VAL A 94 -18.10 0.63 4.76
C VAL A 94 -17.28 1.58 5.63
N SER A 95 -17.93 2.60 6.17
CA SER A 95 -17.30 3.56 7.08
C SER A 95 -17.81 3.38 8.50
N ARG A 96 -16.91 3.52 9.49
CA ARG A 96 -17.25 3.62 10.92
C ARG A 96 -18.42 4.57 11.20
N ALA A 97 -18.51 5.68 10.46
CA ALA A 97 -19.56 6.69 10.65
C ALA A 97 -20.98 6.19 10.30
N LYS A 98 -21.11 5.03 9.64
CA LYS A 98 -22.38 4.41 9.24
C LYS A 98 -22.67 3.09 9.96
N THR A 99 -21.74 2.59 10.79
CA THR A 99 -21.92 1.34 11.54
C THR A 99 -22.51 1.58 12.92
N ASP A 100 -23.45 0.73 13.33
CA ASP A 100 -24.15 0.79 14.62
C ASP A 100 -23.56 -0.13 15.70
N CYS A 101 -22.71 -1.09 15.32
CA CYS A 101 -22.01 -2.00 16.23
C CYS A 101 -20.51 -1.67 16.32
N SER A 102 -19.76 -2.33 17.19
CA SER A 102 -18.29 -2.22 17.20
C SER A 102 -17.66 -2.75 15.90
N PRO A 103 -16.44 -2.33 15.55
CA PRO A 103 -15.73 -2.82 14.37
C PRO A 103 -15.53 -4.35 14.35
N LEU A 104 -15.21 -4.97 15.49
CA LEU A 104 -15.09 -6.43 15.61
C LEU A 104 -16.43 -7.13 15.40
N GLU A 105 -17.53 -6.60 15.96
CA GLU A 105 -18.87 -7.14 15.72
C GLU A 105 -19.29 -7.03 14.26
N TYR A 106 -18.91 -5.93 13.59
CA TYR A 106 -19.16 -5.80 12.16
C TYR A 106 -18.40 -6.85 11.35
N LEU A 107 -17.14 -7.11 11.72
CA LEU A 107 -16.34 -8.17 11.11
C LEU A 107 -16.94 -9.56 11.37
N LYS A 108 -17.54 -9.80 12.54
CA LYS A 108 -18.29 -11.03 12.84
C LYS A 108 -19.53 -11.19 11.96
N LYS A 109 -20.27 -10.11 11.69
CA LYS A 109 -21.40 -10.16 10.73
C LYS A 109 -20.94 -10.58 9.32
N ILE A 110 -19.74 -10.16 8.91
CA ILE A 110 -19.11 -10.63 7.66
C ILE A 110 -18.74 -12.13 7.80
N ASP A 111 -18.18 -12.54 8.92
CA ASP A 111 -17.81 -13.94 9.16
C ASP A 111 -19.01 -14.92 9.14
N ASP A 112 -20.17 -14.49 9.64
CA ASP A 112 -21.39 -15.32 9.67
C ASP A 112 -21.85 -15.76 8.26
N GLU A 113 -21.46 -14.98 7.24
CA GLU A 113 -21.70 -15.25 5.83
C GLU A 113 -20.53 -15.98 5.14
N ALA A 114 -19.42 -16.28 5.84
CA ALA A 114 -18.24 -16.97 5.31
C ALA A 114 -18.48 -18.49 5.12
N LYS A 115 -19.43 -18.83 4.26
CA LYS A 115 -19.73 -20.20 3.81
C LYS A 115 -18.97 -20.49 2.52
N ARG A 116 -18.68 -21.77 2.24
CA ARG A 116 -17.93 -22.20 1.04
C ARG A 116 -18.43 -21.46 -0.21
N ASP A 117 -17.48 -20.86 -0.94
CA ASP A 117 -17.66 -20.09 -2.18
C ASP A 117 -18.53 -18.83 -2.10
N ASN A 118 -19.11 -18.49 -0.93
CA ASN A 118 -19.95 -17.31 -0.81
C ASN A 118 -19.18 -16.00 -1.05
N TYR A 119 -17.87 -16.02 -0.84
CA TYR A 119 -16.96 -14.91 -1.12
C TYR A 119 -16.09 -15.11 -2.35
N LYS A 120 -16.42 -16.09 -3.21
CA LYS A 120 -15.74 -16.24 -4.50
C LYS A 120 -15.74 -14.91 -5.27
N ASP A 121 -14.55 -14.55 -5.76
CA ASP A 121 -14.27 -13.33 -6.52
C ASP A 121 -14.65 -12.02 -5.77
N VAL A 122 -14.70 -12.04 -4.44
CA VAL A 122 -14.84 -10.84 -3.60
C VAL A 122 -13.50 -10.47 -2.97
N VAL A 123 -13.18 -9.17 -3.00
CA VAL A 123 -12.02 -8.61 -2.32
C VAL A 123 -12.47 -7.82 -1.10
N PHE A 124 -11.87 -8.07 0.05
CA PHE A 124 -12.03 -7.26 1.25
C PHE A 124 -10.75 -6.46 1.52
N VAL A 125 -10.89 -5.17 1.81
CA VAL A 125 -9.80 -4.34 2.33
C VAL A 125 -10.15 -3.94 3.75
N LEU A 126 -9.33 -4.33 4.73
CA LEU A 126 -9.56 -4.07 6.15
C LEU A 126 -8.60 -2.97 6.64
N GLU A 127 -9.12 -1.79 6.96
CA GLU A 127 -8.33 -0.61 7.33
C GLU A 127 -8.78 0.01 8.67
N THR A 128 -7.93 0.15 9.70
CA THR A 128 -6.69 -0.62 9.96
C THR A 128 -6.92 -1.57 11.14
N THR A 129 -6.10 -2.62 11.28
CA THR A 129 -6.33 -3.67 12.29
C THR A 129 -6.52 -3.17 13.73
N LYS A 130 -5.80 -2.12 14.15
CA LYS A 130 -5.91 -1.53 15.51
C LYS A 130 -7.33 -1.02 15.83
N ASP A 131 -8.11 -0.70 14.79
CA ASP A 131 -9.46 -0.16 14.92
C ASP A 131 -10.49 -1.29 15.00
N PHE A 132 -10.11 -2.51 14.62
CA PHE A 132 -10.90 -3.71 14.82
C PHE A 132 -10.67 -4.33 16.18
N VAL A 133 -9.41 -4.42 16.62
CA VAL A 133 -9.01 -5.14 17.83
C VAL A 133 -7.84 -4.47 18.53
N ASP A 134 -7.69 -4.75 19.83
CA ASP A 134 -6.43 -4.54 20.51
C ASP A 134 -5.39 -5.54 19.97
N THR A 135 -4.45 -5.04 19.18
CA THR A 135 -3.42 -5.86 18.51
C THR A 135 -2.43 -6.50 19.48
N ASP A 136 -2.29 -5.95 20.69
CA ASP A 136 -1.45 -6.53 21.74
C ASP A 136 -2.20 -7.63 22.52
N SER A 137 -3.54 -7.67 22.43
CA SER A 137 -4.36 -8.74 22.96
C SER A 137 -4.28 -9.99 22.08
N LYS A 138 -3.62 -11.04 22.60
CA LYS A 138 -3.53 -12.35 21.92
C LYS A 138 -4.91 -12.90 21.53
N SER A 139 -5.87 -12.85 22.46
CA SER A 139 -7.22 -13.39 22.24
C SER A 139 -7.94 -12.67 21.11
N GLN A 140 -7.95 -11.33 21.11
CA GLN A 140 -8.63 -10.57 20.07
C GLN A 140 -7.92 -10.67 18.73
N SER A 141 -6.58 -10.66 18.73
CA SER A 141 -5.79 -10.81 17.51
C SER A 141 -5.95 -12.19 16.86
N GLU A 142 -6.00 -13.25 17.66
CA GLU A 142 -6.30 -14.59 17.18
C GLU A 142 -7.74 -14.72 16.67
N GLU A 143 -8.71 -14.08 17.33
CA GLU A 143 -10.09 -14.04 16.86
C GLU A 143 -10.22 -13.32 15.52
N PHE A 144 -9.63 -12.13 15.38
CA PHE A 144 -9.57 -11.38 14.13
C PHE A 144 -8.98 -12.23 13.01
N MET A 145 -7.82 -12.85 13.24
CA MET A 145 -7.19 -13.67 12.20
C MET A 145 -8.02 -14.92 11.89
N LYS A 146 -8.64 -15.59 12.87
CA LYS A 146 -9.54 -16.72 12.62
C LYS A 146 -10.70 -16.35 11.70
N ILE A 147 -11.31 -15.18 11.90
CA ILE A 147 -12.36 -14.66 11.01
C ILE A 147 -11.80 -14.46 9.59
N VAL A 148 -10.66 -13.76 9.47
CA VAL A 148 -10.04 -13.53 8.16
C VAL A 148 -9.71 -14.84 7.42
N MET A 149 -9.20 -15.85 8.13
CA MET A 149 -8.91 -17.15 7.53
C MET A 149 -10.18 -17.85 7.04
N ARG A 150 -11.30 -17.77 7.79
CA ARG A 150 -12.60 -18.29 7.33
C ARG A 150 -13.13 -17.55 6.11
N MET A 151 -12.98 -16.23 6.06
CA MET A 151 -13.33 -15.43 4.87
C MET A 151 -12.56 -15.90 3.63
N ARG A 152 -11.24 -16.14 3.77
CA ARG A 152 -10.42 -16.72 2.70
C ARG A 152 -10.93 -18.10 2.30
N ASP A 153 -11.19 -18.98 3.26
CA ASP A 153 -11.67 -20.34 2.97
C ASP A 153 -13.07 -20.34 2.32
N ALA A 154 -13.85 -19.27 2.49
CA ALA A 154 -15.10 -18.98 1.77
C ALA A 154 -14.90 -18.39 0.36
N GLY A 155 -13.66 -18.23 -0.10
CA GLY A 155 -13.28 -17.78 -1.45
C GLY A 155 -12.80 -16.33 -1.54
N ALA A 156 -12.72 -15.60 -0.43
CA ALA A 156 -12.32 -14.18 -0.43
C ALA A 156 -10.83 -13.97 -0.71
N THR A 157 -10.50 -12.85 -1.33
CA THR A 157 -9.18 -12.23 -1.18
C THR A 157 -9.27 -11.14 -0.11
N VAL A 158 -8.39 -11.16 0.89
CA VAL A 158 -8.41 -10.20 2.00
C VAL A 158 -7.09 -9.45 2.03
N ILE A 159 -7.16 -8.11 2.06
CA ILE A 159 -6.03 -7.21 2.21
C ILE A 159 -6.15 -6.53 3.56
N ILE A 160 -5.17 -6.73 4.44
CA ILE A 160 -5.13 -6.15 5.79
C ILE A 160 -4.14 -5.01 5.81
N MET A 161 -4.59 -3.82 6.20
CA MET A 161 -3.71 -2.68 6.49
C MET A 161 -3.37 -2.66 7.98
N HIS A 162 -2.08 -2.74 8.29
CA HIS A 162 -1.58 -2.91 9.64
C HIS A 162 -0.51 -1.87 10.02
N HIS A 163 -0.29 -1.66 11.32
CA HIS A 163 0.74 -0.76 11.82
C HIS A 163 2.05 -1.49 12.11
N ALA A 164 3.18 -0.82 11.89
CA ALA A 164 4.44 -1.25 12.48
C ALA A 164 4.46 -0.88 13.98
N THR A 165 5.36 -1.50 14.74
CA THR A 165 5.72 -1.08 16.09
C THR A 165 6.18 0.37 16.12
N LYS A 166 6.26 0.96 17.32
CA LYS A 166 6.76 2.34 17.50
C LYS A 166 8.17 2.56 16.93
N THR A 167 9.01 1.52 16.88
CA THR A 167 10.35 1.58 16.28
C THR A 167 10.33 1.48 14.76
N GLY A 168 9.19 1.11 14.17
CA GLY A 168 8.92 1.14 12.74
C GLY A 168 9.46 -0.05 11.93
N LYS A 169 10.24 -0.94 12.54
CA LYS A 169 10.97 -2.02 11.85
C LYS A 169 10.29 -3.39 11.87
N THR A 170 9.26 -3.54 12.68
CA THR A 170 8.55 -4.81 12.88
C THR A 170 7.05 -4.56 12.91
N ILE A 171 6.27 -5.57 12.60
CA ILE A 171 4.81 -5.53 12.73
C ILE A 171 4.40 -5.33 14.20
N SER A 172 3.37 -4.51 14.46
CA SER A 172 2.83 -4.34 15.82
C SER A 172 1.99 -5.54 16.27
N GLY A 173 1.76 -5.65 17.57
CA GLY A 173 0.91 -6.68 18.14
C GLY A 173 1.58 -8.05 18.25
N VAL A 174 0.75 -9.08 18.29
CA VAL A 174 1.19 -10.47 18.50
C VAL A 174 1.54 -11.19 17.19
N GLN A 175 2.31 -12.27 17.31
CA GLN A 175 2.87 -13.06 16.20
C GLN A 175 1.82 -13.60 15.19
N VAL A 176 0.54 -13.65 15.55
CA VAL A 176 -0.53 -14.17 14.69
C VAL A 176 -0.68 -13.39 13.39
N PHE A 177 -0.35 -12.09 13.39
CA PHE A 177 -0.37 -11.22 12.20
C PHE A 177 0.79 -11.51 11.24
N ILE A 178 1.81 -12.24 11.67
CA ILE A 178 2.88 -12.75 10.79
C ILE A 178 2.52 -14.16 10.31
N ASN A 179 2.11 -15.01 11.25
CA ASN A 179 2.03 -16.45 11.01
C ASN A 179 0.77 -16.88 10.27
N SER A 180 -0.31 -16.09 10.32
CA SER A 180 -1.60 -16.49 9.74
C SER A 180 -1.79 -16.07 8.30
N PRO A 181 -1.49 -14.80 7.90
CA PRO A 181 -1.59 -14.37 6.51
C PRO A 181 -0.79 -15.28 5.56
N ASP A 182 -1.20 -15.30 4.29
CA ASP A 182 -0.46 -16.03 3.27
C ASP A 182 0.80 -15.28 2.87
N ASN A 183 0.72 -13.95 2.79
CA ASN A 183 1.82 -13.07 2.44
C ASN A 183 1.84 -11.83 3.35
N VAL A 184 3.03 -11.38 3.74
CA VAL A 184 3.23 -10.21 4.61
C VAL A 184 4.27 -9.28 4.00
N TYR A 185 3.89 -8.02 3.80
CA TYR A 185 4.75 -6.98 3.26
C TYR A 185 5.00 -5.85 4.25
N GLU A 186 6.24 -5.42 4.30
CA GLU A 186 6.62 -4.12 4.84
C GLU A 186 6.46 -3.07 3.74
N MET A 187 5.70 -2.02 4.01
CA MET A 187 5.55 -0.88 3.11
C MET A 187 6.37 0.30 3.60
N THR A 188 7.18 0.86 2.71
CA THR A 188 7.93 2.10 2.93
C THR A 188 7.47 3.16 1.92
N GLN A 189 7.23 4.38 2.39
CA GLN A 189 6.96 5.51 1.50
C GLN A 189 8.28 6.07 0.98
N LYS A 190 8.39 6.15 -0.34
CA LYS A 190 9.53 6.74 -1.05
C LYS A 190 9.33 8.25 -1.23
N ALA A 191 10.19 8.88 -2.02
CA ALA A 191 10.05 10.28 -2.39
C ALA A 191 8.61 10.61 -2.86
N LYS A 192 8.14 11.82 -2.56
CA LYS A 192 6.80 12.27 -2.98
C LYS A 192 6.90 13.16 -4.20
N GLU A 193 5.91 13.08 -5.06
CA GLU A 193 5.60 14.11 -6.04
C GLU A 193 4.33 14.83 -5.62
N THR A 194 4.04 15.97 -6.25
CA THR A 194 2.89 16.82 -5.92
C THR A 194 1.57 16.04 -5.92
N ASP A 195 1.40 15.13 -6.88
CA ASP A 195 0.19 14.36 -7.12
C ASP A 195 0.41 12.84 -7.07
N LYS A 196 1.62 12.37 -6.70
CA LYS A 196 1.95 10.94 -6.63
C LYS A 196 2.63 10.55 -5.33
N LEU A 197 2.21 9.41 -4.82
CA LEU A 197 2.85 8.74 -3.70
C LEU A 197 3.51 7.45 -4.18
N HIS A 198 4.81 7.34 -3.90
CA HIS A 198 5.61 6.19 -4.25
C HIS A 198 5.80 5.28 -3.03
N PHE A 199 5.68 3.97 -3.24
CA PHE A 199 5.78 2.95 -2.20
C PHE A 199 6.70 1.83 -2.66
N MET A 200 7.54 1.34 -1.75
CA MET A 200 8.17 0.03 -1.89
C MET A 200 7.54 -0.93 -0.90
N LEU A 201 7.12 -2.09 -1.41
CA LEU A 201 6.60 -3.19 -0.62
C LEU A 201 7.59 -4.34 -0.67
N ASN A 202 8.21 -4.64 0.47
CA ASN A 202 9.18 -5.72 0.61
C ASN A 202 8.51 -6.93 1.28
N VAL A 203 8.67 -8.12 0.69
CA VAL A 203 8.17 -9.38 1.25
C VAL A 203 8.98 -9.70 2.50
N THR A 204 8.29 -9.81 3.63
CA THR A 204 8.94 -10.25 4.89
C THR A 204 8.63 -11.71 5.19
N HIS A 205 7.42 -12.18 4.85
CA HIS A 205 6.99 -13.56 5.02
C HIS A 205 6.06 -13.93 3.87
N SER A 206 6.18 -15.14 3.35
CA SER A 206 5.36 -15.61 2.23
C SER A 206 5.21 -17.13 2.23
N ARG A 207 4.01 -17.60 1.89
CA ARG A 207 3.71 -18.99 1.54
C ARG A 207 3.64 -19.23 0.03
N THR A 208 3.81 -18.17 -0.77
CA THR A 208 3.56 -18.16 -2.22
C THR A 208 4.72 -17.50 -2.97
N LEU A 209 4.77 -17.64 -4.30
CA LEU A 209 5.81 -17.01 -5.13
C LEU A 209 5.49 -15.53 -5.41
N VAL A 210 5.37 -14.73 -4.35
CA VAL A 210 5.31 -13.26 -4.45
C VAL A 210 6.70 -12.64 -4.38
N LYS A 211 6.83 -11.39 -4.84
CA LYS A 211 8.08 -10.65 -4.90
C LYS A 211 7.91 -9.22 -4.38
N ASP A 212 9.02 -8.60 -4.02
CA ASP A 212 9.08 -7.18 -3.75
C ASP A 212 8.51 -6.39 -4.94
N ILE A 213 7.79 -5.32 -4.64
CA ILE A 213 7.16 -4.50 -5.68
C ILE A 213 7.19 -3.03 -5.30
N GLY A 214 7.59 -2.20 -6.26
CA GLY A 214 7.40 -0.77 -6.19
C GLY A 214 6.07 -0.38 -6.83
N LEU A 215 5.28 0.43 -6.13
CA LEU A 215 4.00 0.93 -6.59
C LEU A 215 3.91 2.46 -6.47
N THR A 216 3.21 3.09 -7.41
CA THR A 216 2.89 4.51 -7.40
C THR A 216 1.39 4.69 -7.40
N VAL A 217 0.87 5.59 -6.56
CA VAL A 217 -0.54 5.98 -6.55
C VAL A 217 -0.66 7.46 -6.89
N SER A 218 -1.49 7.79 -7.88
CA SER A 218 -1.94 9.18 -8.08
C SER A 218 -2.93 9.58 -6.99
N THR A 219 -2.68 10.68 -6.28
CA THR A 219 -3.61 11.22 -5.29
C THR A 219 -4.83 11.90 -5.94
N GLN A 220 -4.75 12.19 -7.24
CA GLN A 220 -5.85 12.78 -8.02
C GLN A 220 -6.78 11.70 -8.58
N THR A 221 -6.23 10.67 -9.22
CA THR A 221 -7.03 9.65 -9.93
C THR A 221 -7.17 8.34 -9.17
N LEU A 222 -6.40 8.13 -8.09
CA LEU A 222 -6.23 6.85 -7.40
C LEU A 222 -5.70 5.75 -8.32
N GLU A 223 -5.09 6.06 -9.46
CA GLU A 223 -4.52 5.02 -10.32
C GLU A 223 -3.24 4.47 -9.72
N LEU A 224 -3.11 3.14 -9.75
CA LEU A 224 -1.95 2.40 -9.29
C LEU A 224 -1.10 1.99 -10.49
N GLU A 225 0.17 2.34 -10.43
CA GLU A 225 1.16 1.98 -11.45
C GLU A 225 2.36 1.31 -10.79
N LYS A 226 3.18 0.60 -11.57
CA LYS A 226 4.48 0.16 -11.09
C LYS A 226 5.36 1.39 -10.86
N LEU A 227 6.14 1.37 -9.79
CA LEU A 227 7.11 2.42 -9.49
C LEU A 227 8.20 2.45 -10.56
N ASP A 228 8.57 3.66 -10.98
CA ASP A 228 9.72 3.90 -11.84
C ASP A 228 11.00 3.35 -11.17
N GLU A 229 11.84 2.67 -11.94
CA GLU A 229 13.05 2.00 -11.47
C GLU A 229 14.01 2.96 -10.74
N VAL A 230 14.04 4.23 -11.14
CA VAL A 230 14.86 5.25 -10.47
C VAL A 230 14.42 5.40 -9.02
N TYR A 231 13.12 5.52 -8.76
CA TYR A 231 12.59 5.64 -7.40
C TYR A 231 12.71 4.34 -6.60
N ALA A 232 12.67 3.18 -7.27
CA ALA A 232 12.84 1.90 -6.62
C ALA A 232 14.27 1.66 -6.11
N THR A 233 15.26 2.25 -6.77
CA THR A 233 16.70 2.00 -6.54
C THR A 233 17.41 3.10 -5.73
N MET A 234 16.72 4.19 -5.40
CA MET A 234 17.28 5.23 -4.55
C MET A 234 17.61 4.72 -3.14
N SER A 235 18.75 5.15 -2.64
CA SER A 235 19.09 5.03 -1.22
C SER A 235 18.32 6.05 -0.37
N GLU A 236 18.23 5.80 0.94
CA GLU A 236 17.58 6.74 1.89
C GLU A 236 18.20 8.15 1.84
N TYR A 237 19.52 8.23 1.64
CA TYR A 237 20.22 9.50 1.46
C TYR A 237 19.73 10.22 0.20
N GLU A 238 19.70 9.52 -0.93
CA GLU A 238 19.26 10.09 -2.22
C GLU A 238 17.79 10.51 -2.18
N GLU A 239 16.92 9.72 -1.55
CA GLU A 239 15.51 10.08 -1.36
C GLU A 239 15.35 11.36 -0.53
N SER A 240 16.07 11.44 0.60
CA SER A 240 16.04 12.61 1.47
C SER A 240 16.58 13.84 0.74
N PHE A 241 17.69 13.69 0.02
CA PHE A 241 18.30 14.74 -0.78
C PHE A 241 17.35 15.23 -1.87
N VAL A 242 16.79 14.34 -2.68
CA VAL A 242 15.89 14.67 -3.79
C VAL A 242 14.63 15.34 -3.29
N ARG A 243 14.02 14.85 -2.20
CA ARG A 243 12.84 15.48 -1.60
C ARG A 243 13.12 16.93 -1.21
N ASN A 244 14.20 17.16 -0.45
CA ASN A 244 14.54 18.49 0.02
C ASN A 244 14.93 19.42 -1.15
N ALA A 245 15.67 18.91 -2.13
CA ALA A 245 16.04 19.65 -3.34
C ALA A 245 14.80 20.09 -4.14
N LYS A 246 13.82 19.20 -4.33
CA LYS A 246 12.57 19.53 -5.02
C LYS A 246 11.78 20.62 -4.28
N GLU A 247 11.70 20.54 -2.95
CA GLU A 247 11.03 21.58 -2.14
C GLU A 247 11.70 22.95 -2.25
N VAL A 248 13.05 22.99 -2.28
CA VAL A 248 13.81 24.22 -2.46
C VAL A 248 13.60 24.77 -3.88
N LEU A 249 13.73 23.94 -4.91
CA LEU A 249 13.58 24.36 -6.30
C LEU A 249 12.14 24.79 -6.63
N ALA A 250 11.12 24.17 -6.03
CA ALA A 250 9.73 24.60 -6.18
C ALA A 250 9.48 26.02 -5.65
N LYS A 251 10.27 26.47 -4.66
CA LYS A 251 10.23 27.84 -4.13
C LYS A 251 11.11 28.82 -4.91
N ASN A 252 11.99 28.31 -5.77
CA ASN A 252 12.95 29.08 -6.57
C ASN A 252 12.76 28.75 -8.06
N THR A 253 11.65 29.18 -8.64
CA THR A 253 11.24 28.83 -10.02
C THR A 253 12.22 29.24 -11.10
N ASP A 254 13.00 30.31 -10.86
CA ASP A 254 14.04 30.77 -11.77
C ASP A 254 15.30 29.87 -11.75
N GLY A 255 15.31 28.88 -10.86
CA GLY A 255 16.42 27.98 -10.60
C GLY A 255 17.41 28.52 -9.58
N LEU A 256 18.28 27.63 -9.12
CA LEU A 256 19.41 27.97 -8.28
C LEU A 256 20.68 27.50 -8.95
N ASN A 257 21.77 28.25 -8.78
CA ASN A 257 23.06 27.69 -9.13
C ASN A 257 23.44 26.57 -8.16
N LYS A 258 24.31 25.68 -8.62
CA LYS A 258 24.72 24.50 -7.84
C LYS A 258 25.21 24.81 -6.42
N LYS A 259 25.97 25.91 -6.25
CA LYS A 259 26.47 26.33 -4.93
C LYS A 259 25.30 26.76 -4.03
N GLU A 260 24.40 27.58 -4.55
CA GLU A 260 23.23 28.07 -3.81
C GLU A 260 22.30 26.94 -3.38
N LEU A 261 22.06 25.96 -4.26
CA LEU A 261 21.24 24.79 -3.95
C LEU A 261 21.87 23.99 -2.80
N LEU A 262 23.17 23.69 -2.87
CA LEU A 262 23.85 22.95 -1.81
C LEU A 262 23.84 23.68 -0.47
N GLU A 263 24.18 24.98 -0.46
CA GLU A 263 24.17 25.80 0.76
C GLU A 263 22.76 25.85 1.37
N THR A 264 21.72 25.97 0.54
CA THR A 264 20.31 25.96 1.00
C THR A 264 19.90 24.60 1.58
N LEU A 265 20.46 23.52 1.05
CA LEU A 265 20.24 22.16 1.56
C LEU A 265 21.13 21.81 2.76
N GLY A 266 22.02 22.72 3.19
CA GLY A 266 22.91 22.53 4.33
C GLY A 266 24.19 21.75 4.03
N PHE A 267 24.60 21.68 2.75
CA PHE A 267 25.83 21.03 2.31
C PHE A 267 26.92 22.04 1.96
N GLU A 268 28.18 21.64 2.14
CA GLU A 268 29.33 22.39 1.65
C GLU A 268 29.34 22.42 0.12
N LYS A 269 29.84 23.52 -0.46
CA LYS A 269 29.87 23.75 -1.92
C LYS A 269 30.60 22.66 -2.72
N ASP A 270 31.52 21.95 -2.08
CA ASP A 270 32.36 20.89 -2.63
C ASP A 270 32.02 19.50 -2.08
N ASP A 271 30.86 19.34 -1.40
CA ASP A 271 30.36 18.04 -0.98
C ASP A 271 30.19 17.12 -2.19
N LYS A 272 31.07 16.13 -2.29
CA LYS A 272 31.14 15.24 -3.45
C LYS A 272 29.88 14.40 -3.61
N THR A 273 29.34 13.89 -2.51
CA THR A 273 28.16 13.00 -2.53
C THR A 273 26.92 13.77 -2.97
N ALA A 274 26.71 14.97 -2.43
CA ALA A 274 25.61 15.84 -2.82
C ALA A 274 25.73 16.27 -4.29
N ASN A 275 26.95 16.58 -4.71
CA ASN A 275 27.27 16.94 -6.10
C ASN A 275 26.98 15.79 -7.08
N ASP A 276 27.40 14.59 -6.74
CA ASP A 276 27.16 13.39 -7.54
C ASP A 276 25.67 13.07 -7.60
N THR A 277 24.93 13.32 -6.51
CA THR A 277 23.47 13.15 -6.44
C THR A 277 22.72 14.15 -7.34
N ILE A 278 23.12 15.43 -7.33
CA ILE A 278 22.57 16.44 -8.27
C ILE A 278 22.76 16.00 -9.72
N ASN A 279 23.96 15.53 -10.05
CA ASN A 279 24.29 15.11 -11.41
C ASN A 279 23.55 13.82 -11.80
N LYS A 280 23.51 12.82 -10.91
CA LYS A 280 22.88 11.52 -11.13
C LYS A 280 21.42 11.65 -11.53
N PHE A 281 20.70 12.59 -10.92
CA PHE A 281 19.27 12.77 -11.17
C PHE A 281 18.93 13.98 -12.07
N GLY A 282 19.95 14.61 -12.65
CA GLY A 282 19.77 15.63 -13.68
C GLY A 282 19.06 15.05 -14.92
N GLY A 283 18.10 15.80 -15.46
CA GLY A 283 17.22 15.37 -16.54
C GLY A 283 16.06 14.48 -16.08
N LYS A 284 16.01 14.08 -14.80
CA LYS A 284 14.88 13.33 -14.22
C LYS A 284 14.01 14.18 -13.31
N PHE A 285 14.61 14.84 -12.31
CA PHE A 285 13.86 15.72 -11.39
C PHE A 285 14.10 17.20 -11.61
N TRP A 286 15.26 17.54 -12.15
CA TRP A 286 15.65 18.92 -12.45
C TRP A 286 16.48 18.95 -13.72
N GLU A 287 16.43 20.06 -14.44
CA GLU A 287 17.34 20.33 -15.54
C GLU A 287 18.57 21.06 -15.00
N CYS A 288 19.75 20.65 -15.46
CA CYS A 288 20.99 21.36 -15.22
C CYS A 288 21.38 22.09 -16.51
N LYS A 289 21.11 23.40 -16.59
CA LYS A 289 21.45 24.22 -17.77
C LYS A 289 22.66 25.09 -17.49
N GLN A 290 23.60 25.10 -18.43
CA GLN A 290 24.71 26.05 -18.42
C GLN A 290 24.57 26.96 -19.63
N GLU A 291 24.30 28.25 -19.42
CA GLU A 291 24.10 29.20 -20.52
C GLU A 291 25.30 29.28 -21.46
N LYS A 292 26.52 29.26 -20.90
CA LYS A 292 27.81 29.32 -21.62
C LYS A 292 28.89 28.60 -20.84
N LYS A 293 29.85 27.99 -21.53
CA LYS A 293 31.03 27.34 -20.91
C LYS A 293 31.74 28.34 -19.97
N GLY A 294 31.79 28.02 -18.68
CA GLY A 294 32.41 28.86 -17.64
C GLY A 294 31.43 29.68 -16.78
N LYS A 295 30.12 29.67 -17.08
CA LYS A 295 29.08 30.21 -16.20
C LYS A 295 28.59 29.15 -15.19
N PRO A 296 28.04 29.55 -14.03
CA PRO A 296 27.43 28.60 -13.08
C PRO A 296 26.29 27.81 -13.75
N TYR A 297 26.18 26.53 -13.42
CA TYR A 297 25.04 25.71 -13.82
C TYR A 297 23.81 26.18 -13.07
N ASN A 298 22.74 26.51 -13.78
CA ASN A 298 21.43 26.76 -13.21
C ASN A 298 20.66 25.44 -13.13
N ILE A 299 20.06 25.16 -11.98
CA ILE A 299 19.30 23.95 -11.69
C ILE A 299 17.85 24.37 -11.50
N THR A 300 16.96 23.87 -12.35
CA THR A 300 15.53 24.19 -12.34
C THR A 300 14.71 22.92 -12.22
N LEU A 301 13.65 22.95 -11.41
CA LEU A 301 12.74 21.80 -11.27
C LEU A 301 12.11 21.45 -12.63
N ILE A 302 12.06 20.17 -12.98
CA ILE A 302 11.28 19.69 -14.13
C ILE A 302 9.81 19.64 -13.70
N ALA A 303 8.93 20.23 -14.51
CA ALA A 303 7.48 20.26 -14.29
C ALA A 303 6.83 18.90 -14.51
#